data_AF-A0A353R3Q4-F1
#
_entry.id   AF-A0A353R3Q4-F1
#
_cell.length_a   1.000
_cell.length_b   1.000
_cell.length_c   1.000
_cell.angle_alpha   90.00
_cell.angle_beta   90.00
_cell.angle_gamma   90.00
#
_symmetry.space_group_name_H-M   'P 1'
#
loop_
_entity.id
_entity.type
_entity.pdbx_description
1 polymer ?
#
loop_
_entity_poly.entity_id
_entity_poly.type
_entity_poly.pdbx_seq_one_letter_code
_entity_poly.pdbx_strand_id
1 'polypeptide(L)'
;TTFHGYDALTTDAARVLALYHAGVAVDHLQTGQDGIVILDQTPFYAESGGQVGDAGALLAPAARFAVQDTQKIQNDVVGHAGQLSEGVLRIGDTVSAQVDGVQRVRTMRHHSATHLLHKALREVLGAHVQQKGSLVDADKTRFDFSHSSALTAEEIARIEALVNAEILANQPTQMRIMPLDEARQSGAVMLFGEKYADTVRVLDIGSSRELCGGTHVSRTGDIGLFKITSESGVAAGVRRIEAIAGEVALAFVAAQQALLMQSATLLKTTPTDVPARIAQLQDQLKSLDRELSRATSRLAASQGGDLASQAVTVADVQVLAARVDGLDAKS
;
A
#
# COMPACT_ATOMS: atom_id res chain seq x y z
N THR A 1 24.15 -14.44 14.04
CA THR A 1 24.21 -12.96 13.93
C THR A 1 23.51 -12.36 15.12
N THR A 2 24.16 -11.47 15.89
CA THR A 2 23.50 -10.75 16.99
C THR A 2 22.72 -9.56 16.42
N PHE A 3 21.42 -9.48 16.72
CA PHE A 3 20.56 -8.40 16.22
C PHE A 3 20.43 -7.26 17.24
N HIS A 4 20.70 -6.03 16.81
CA HIS A 4 20.62 -4.81 17.63
C HIS A 4 19.54 -3.82 17.17
N GLY A 5 18.82 -4.15 16.10
CA GLY A 5 17.94 -3.22 15.39
C GLY A 5 16.66 -2.80 16.13
N TYR A 6 16.40 -3.38 17.30
CA TYR A 6 15.33 -2.91 18.19
C TYR A 6 15.71 -1.61 18.91
N ASP A 7 16.99 -1.43 19.22
CA ASP A 7 17.48 -0.34 20.06
C ASP A 7 18.34 0.68 19.29
N ALA A 8 18.98 0.26 18.21
CA ALA A 8 19.90 1.08 17.43
C ALA A 8 19.70 0.91 15.92
N LEU A 9 19.94 1.98 15.16
CA LEU A 9 19.99 1.97 13.69
C LEU A 9 21.41 1.84 13.15
N THR A 10 22.41 1.93 14.03
CA THR A 10 23.83 1.93 13.68
C THR A 10 24.61 0.96 14.56
N THR A 11 25.67 0.38 14.00
CA THR A 11 26.66 -0.42 14.74
C THR A 11 28.02 -0.21 14.12
N ASP A 12 28.96 0.38 14.86
CA ASP A 12 30.23 0.88 14.28
C ASP A 12 31.32 -0.17 14.08
N ALA A 13 31.16 -1.37 14.64
CA ALA A 13 32.18 -2.41 14.64
C ALA A 13 31.60 -3.80 14.33
N ALA A 14 30.87 -3.95 13.22
CA ALA A 14 30.43 -5.25 12.74
C ALA A 14 31.54 -5.90 11.89
N ARG A 15 31.80 -7.19 12.09
CA ARG A 15 32.81 -7.95 11.34
C ARG A 15 32.16 -8.72 10.19
N VAL A 16 32.75 -8.62 9.00
CA VAL A 16 32.36 -9.43 7.84
C VAL A 16 32.77 -10.88 8.06
N LEU A 17 31.79 -11.77 8.17
CA LEU A 17 32.01 -13.21 8.38
C LEU A 17 32.05 -14.00 7.07
N ALA A 18 31.24 -13.61 6.10
CA ALA A 18 31.17 -14.26 4.79
C ALA A 18 30.68 -13.29 3.72
N LEU A 19 31.10 -13.53 2.49
CA LEU A 19 30.67 -12.81 1.30
C LEU A 19 30.23 -13.82 0.24
N TYR A 20 29.15 -13.49 -0.46
CA TYR A 20 28.67 -14.27 -1.60
C TYR A 20 28.47 -13.38 -2.81
N HIS A 21 28.90 -13.84 -3.98
CA HIS A 21 28.63 -13.22 -5.28
C HIS A 21 28.03 -14.27 -6.21
N ALA A 22 26.91 -13.95 -6.85
CA ALA A 22 26.18 -14.88 -7.73
C ALA A 22 25.90 -16.27 -7.09
N GLY A 23 25.62 -16.30 -5.78
CA GLY A 23 25.34 -17.52 -5.02
C GLY A 23 26.59 -18.33 -4.62
N VAL A 24 27.79 -17.87 -4.96
CA VAL A 24 29.06 -18.55 -4.64
C VAL A 24 29.80 -17.76 -3.57
N ALA A 25 30.38 -18.47 -2.59
CA ALA A 25 31.22 -17.85 -1.57
C ALA A 25 32.50 -17.26 -2.18
N VAL A 26 32.84 -16.04 -1.79
CA VAL A 26 34.02 -15.31 -2.29
C VAL A 26 34.79 -14.69 -1.12
N ASP A 27 36.11 -14.51 -1.28
CA ASP A 27 36.93 -13.87 -0.23
C ASP A 27 36.76 -12.34 -0.20
N HIS A 28 36.31 -11.76 -1.31
CA HIS A 28 36.12 -10.32 -1.46
C HIS A 28 35.08 -9.96 -2.52
N LEU A 29 34.49 -8.76 -2.38
CA LEU A 29 33.69 -8.08 -3.38
C LEU A 29 34.46 -6.87 -3.93
N GLN A 30 34.29 -6.58 -5.22
CA GLN A 30 34.85 -5.43 -5.91
C GLN A 30 33.77 -4.44 -6.32
N THR A 31 34.16 -3.19 -6.58
CA THR A 31 33.23 -2.13 -7.01
C THR A 31 32.40 -2.58 -8.20
N GLY A 32 31.09 -2.34 -8.14
CA GLY A 32 30.11 -2.75 -9.14
C GLY A 32 29.60 -4.18 -9.00
N GLN A 33 30.13 -4.98 -8.06
CA GLN A 33 29.63 -6.33 -7.82
C GLN A 33 28.47 -6.34 -6.84
N ASP A 34 27.39 -7.03 -7.23
CA ASP A 34 26.31 -7.40 -6.32
C ASP A 34 26.76 -8.54 -5.40
N GLY A 35 26.22 -8.61 -4.19
CA GLY A 35 26.53 -9.69 -3.29
C GLY A 35 25.66 -9.74 -2.04
N ILE A 36 25.93 -10.75 -1.21
CA ILE A 36 25.35 -10.89 0.12
C ILE A 36 26.48 -10.83 1.12
N VAL A 37 26.37 -9.90 2.08
CA VAL A 37 27.31 -9.75 3.19
C VAL A 37 26.71 -10.36 4.46
N ILE A 38 27.45 -11.26 5.12
CA ILE A 38 27.08 -11.77 6.44
C ILE A 38 27.94 -11.09 7.50
N LEU A 39 27.29 -10.55 8.53
CA LEU A 39 27.95 -9.90 9.67
C LEU A 39 27.82 -10.76 10.93
N ASP A 40 28.70 -10.55 11.91
CA ASP A 40 28.57 -11.14 13.25
C ASP A 40 27.45 -10.49 14.07
N GLN A 41 27.27 -9.18 13.92
CA GLN A 41 26.22 -8.37 14.53
C GLN A 41 25.65 -7.36 13.52
N THR A 42 24.37 -7.00 13.67
CA THR A 42 23.72 -6.05 12.74
C THR A 42 22.52 -5.32 13.36
N PRO A 43 22.32 -4.02 13.03
CA PRO A 43 21.08 -3.31 13.31
C PRO A 43 19.98 -3.55 12.25
N PHE A 44 20.29 -4.22 11.13
CA PHE A 44 19.35 -4.45 10.03
C PHE A 44 18.37 -5.57 10.38
N TYR A 45 17.08 -5.26 10.30
CA TYR A 45 15.99 -6.22 10.42
C TYR A 45 15.96 -7.08 9.17
N ALA A 46 16.01 -8.39 9.37
CA ALA A 46 15.83 -9.36 8.30
C ALA A 46 14.34 -9.64 8.09
N GLU A 47 13.89 -9.63 6.84
CA GLU A 47 12.49 -9.85 6.46
C GLU A 47 11.86 -11.01 7.24
N SER A 48 10.73 -10.74 7.88
CA SER A 48 10.01 -11.71 8.71
C SER A 48 8.64 -11.18 9.11
N GLY A 49 7.66 -12.08 9.27
CA GLY A 49 6.34 -11.72 9.82
C GLY A 49 5.56 -10.72 8.96
N GLY A 50 5.87 -10.63 7.66
CA GLY A 50 5.30 -9.66 6.73
C GLY A 50 6.06 -8.34 6.63
N GLN A 51 6.94 -8.01 7.58
CA GLN A 51 7.80 -6.83 7.48
C GLN A 51 8.99 -7.12 6.55
N VAL A 52 9.19 -6.26 5.55
CA VAL A 52 10.33 -6.31 4.62
C VAL A 52 11.67 -6.07 5.32
N GLY A 53 12.74 -6.56 4.72
CA GLY A 53 14.11 -6.34 5.18
C GLY A 53 14.51 -4.87 5.13
N ASP A 54 15.40 -4.46 6.02
CA ASP A 54 15.94 -3.10 5.96
C ASP A 54 16.91 -2.90 4.80
N ALA A 55 16.92 -1.66 4.31
CA ALA A 55 17.94 -1.11 3.43
C ALA A 55 18.88 -0.16 4.20
N GLY A 56 20.02 0.20 3.61
CA GLY A 56 21.00 1.07 4.23
C GLY A 56 22.40 0.93 3.62
N ALA A 57 23.43 1.06 4.45
CA ALA A 57 24.82 0.95 4.00
C ALA A 57 25.72 0.23 5.01
N LEU A 58 26.73 -0.47 4.49
CA LEU A 58 27.90 -0.93 5.26
C LEU A 58 29.10 -0.09 4.82
N LEU A 59 29.75 0.57 5.79
CA LEU A 59 30.82 1.52 5.55
C LEU A 59 32.12 1.03 6.18
N ALA A 60 33.16 0.89 5.38
CA ALA A 60 34.54 0.71 5.82
C ALA A 60 35.39 1.94 5.39
N PRO A 61 36.60 2.15 5.94
CA PRO A 61 37.45 3.28 5.56
C PRO A 61 37.70 3.44 4.06
N ALA A 62 37.71 2.33 3.31
CA ALA A 62 37.98 2.30 1.87
C ALA A 62 36.95 1.48 1.09
N ALA A 63 35.76 1.21 1.66
CA ALA A 63 34.72 0.45 0.98
C ALA A 63 33.32 0.93 1.38
N ARG A 64 32.40 0.94 0.42
CA ARG A 64 30.98 1.26 0.65
C ARG A 64 30.13 0.21 -0.02
N PHE A 65 29.27 -0.43 0.76
CA PHE A 65 28.30 -1.41 0.27
C PHE A 65 26.90 -0.86 0.50
N ALA A 66 26.13 -0.66 -0.57
CA ALA A 66 24.75 -0.23 -0.50
C ALA A 66 23.86 -1.46 -0.28
N VAL A 67 23.29 -1.59 0.91
CA VAL A 67 22.36 -2.65 1.26
C VAL A 67 20.99 -2.27 0.71
N GLN A 68 20.46 -3.10 -0.19
CA GLN A 68 19.16 -2.91 -0.81
C GLN A 68 18.06 -3.69 -0.07
N ASP A 69 18.43 -4.84 0.50
CA ASP A 69 17.50 -5.73 1.20
C ASP A 69 18.24 -6.57 2.25
N THR A 70 17.54 -6.98 3.30
CA THR A 70 18.08 -7.81 4.39
C THR A 70 17.20 -9.03 4.62
N GLN A 71 17.77 -10.22 4.45
CA GLN A 71 17.04 -11.49 4.42
C GLN A 71 17.60 -12.48 5.43
N LYS A 72 16.75 -13.39 5.93
CA LYS A 72 17.20 -14.55 6.71
C LYS A 72 17.70 -15.64 5.74
N ILE A 73 19.00 -15.90 5.72
CA ILE A 73 19.60 -16.93 4.85
C ILE A 73 19.43 -18.33 5.46
N GLN A 74 19.60 -18.40 6.78
CA GLN A 74 19.30 -19.54 7.66
C GLN A 74 18.75 -18.96 8.97
N ASN A 75 18.19 -19.78 9.86
CA ASN A 75 17.46 -19.32 11.05
C ASN A 75 18.09 -18.11 11.78
N ASP A 76 19.41 -18.17 12.03
CA ASP A 76 20.15 -17.16 12.80
C ASP A 76 21.18 -16.36 11.96
N VAL A 77 21.11 -16.49 10.64
CA VAL A 77 22.04 -15.88 9.69
C VAL A 77 21.32 -14.78 8.91
N VAL A 78 21.76 -13.54 9.13
CA VAL A 78 21.21 -12.36 8.45
C VAL A 78 22.13 -12.02 7.27
N GLY A 79 21.55 -12.03 6.08
CA GLY A 79 22.22 -11.64 4.84
C GLY A 79 21.81 -10.26 4.39
N HIS A 80 22.81 -9.42 4.13
CA HIS A 80 22.64 -8.05 3.62
C HIS A 80 22.89 -8.09 2.12
N ALA A 81 21.82 -8.11 1.33
CA ALA A 81 21.88 -8.14 -0.13
C ALA A 81 22.02 -6.72 -0.68
N GLY A 82 22.90 -6.55 -1.65
CA GLY A 82 23.18 -5.23 -2.21
C GLY A 82 24.36 -5.21 -3.17
N GLN A 83 24.95 -4.04 -3.35
CA GLN A 83 26.06 -3.83 -4.29
C GLN A 83 27.19 -3.05 -3.64
N LEU A 84 28.44 -3.44 -3.93
CA LEU A 84 29.61 -2.66 -3.54
C LEU A 84 29.75 -1.45 -4.48
N SER A 85 29.50 -0.25 -3.98
CA SER A 85 29.55 0.99 -4.77
C SER A 85 30.94 1.62 -4.83
N GLU A 86 31.81 1.32 -3.85
CA GLU A 86 33.16 1.85 -3.80
C GLU A 86 34.11 0.85 -3.12
N GLY A 87 35.32 0.71 -3.66
CA GLY A 87 36.42 -0.02 -3.03
C GLY A 87 36.39 -1.53 -3.19
N VAL A 88 36.95 -2.21 -2.18
CA VAL A 88 37.00 -3.68 -2.07
C VAL A 88 36.64 -4.06 -0.62
N LEU A 89 35.65 -4.92 -0.45
CA LEU A 89 35.22 -5.45 0.85
C LEU A 89 35.68 -6.89 0.97
N ARG A 90 36.32 -7.26 2.09
CA ARG A 90 36.89 -8.59 2.33
C ARG A 90 36.28 -9.27 3.55
N ILE A 91 36.32 -10.60 3.57
CA ILE A 91 36.06 -11.35 4.79
C ILE A 91 37.05 -10.91 5.87
N GLY A 92 36.54 -10.66 7.07
CA GLY A 92 37.31 -10.19 8.21
C GLY A 92 37.36 -8.67 8.39
N ASP A 93 36.95 -7.89 7.38
CA ASP A 93 36.87 -6.43 7.50
C ASP A 93 35.89 -6.02 8.61
N THR A 94 36.15 -4.87 9.23
CA THR A 94 35.23 -4.22 10.17
C THR A 94 34.49 -3.09 9.46
N VAL A 95 33.17 -3.05 9.61
CA VAL A 95 32.28 -2.08 8.98
C VAL A 95 31.38 -1.39 10.01
N SER A 96 31.05 -0.13 9.75
CA SER A 96 29.91 0.56 10.36
C SER A 96 28.66 0.21 9.55
N ALA A 97 27.74 -0.53 10.17
CA ALA A 97 26.45 -0.91 9.58
C ALA A 97 25.41 0.15 9.93
N GLN A 98 24.78 0.77 8.92
CA GLN A 98 23.86 1.90 9.08
C GLN A 98 22.56 1.66 8.32
N VAL A 99 21.45 1.50 9.05
CA VAL A 99 20.11 1.34 8.47
C VAL A 99 19.61 2.69 7.95
N ASP A 100 18.85 2.67 6.85
CA ASP A 100 18.07 3.83 6.41
C ASP A 100 16.96 4.13 7.43
N GLY A 101 17.22 5.11 8.29
CA GLY A 101 16.30 5.49 9.35
C GLY A 101 14.96 6.03 8.85
N VAL A 102 14.90 6.64 7.66
CA VAL A 102 13.65 7.17 7.11
C VAL A 102 12.76 6.02 6.68
N GLN A 103 13.31 5.07 5.91
CA GLN A 103 12.57 3.87 5.52
C GLN A 103 12.14 3.05 6.74
N ARG A 104 13.05 2.83 7.69
CA ARG A 104 12.74 2.09 8.93
C ARG A 104 11.56 2.69 9.68
N VAL A 105 11.55 4.00 9.89
CA VAL A 105 10.45 4.67 10.61
C VAL A 105 9.13 4.50 9.86
N ARG A 106 9.12 4.63 8.53
CA ARG A 106 7.89 4.42 7.74
C ARG A 106 7.38 2.98 7.85
N THR A 107 8.27 1.99 7.71
CA THR A 107 7.93 0.58 7.89
C THR A 107 7.40 0.31 9.30
N MET A 108 8.01 0.88 10.34
CA MET A 108 7.52 0.76 11.73
C MET A 108 6.11 1.33 11.90
N ARG A 109 5.80 2.48 11.27
CA ARG A 109 4.45 3.07 11.30
C ARG A 109 3.43 2.13 10.66
N HIS A 110 3.71 1.62 9.46
CA HIS A 110 2.83 0.66 8.78
C HIS A 110 2.67 -0.64 9.58
N HIS A 111 3.75 -1.14 10.19
CA HIS A 111 3.70 -2.35 11.00
C HIS A 111 2.80 -2.16 12.22
N SER A 112 3.03 -1.10 12.99
CA SER A 112 2.21 -0.80 14.15
C SER A 112 0.74 -0.53 13.78
N ALA A 113 0.49 0.14 12.66
CA ALA A 113 -0.88 0.31 12.13
C ALA A 113 -1.54 -1.03 11.76
N THR A 114 -0.77 -2.01 11.28
CA THR A 114 -1.29 -3.34 10.93
C THR A 114 -1.88 -4.07 12.14
N HIS A 115 -1.26 -3.96 13.31
CA HIS A 115 -1.78 -4.55 14.55
C HIS A 115 -3.11 -3.90 15.00
N LEU A 116 -3.22 -2.57 14.86
CA LEU A 116 -4.46 -1.85 15.15
C LEU A 116 -5.55 -2.19 14.13
N LEU A 117 -5.19 -2.29 12.85
CA LEU A 117 -6.09 -2.70 11.77
C LEU A 117 -6.64 -4.10 12.02
N HIS A 118 -5.80 -5.07 12.38
CA HIS A 118 -6.24 -6.43 12.69
C HIS A 118 -7.22 -6.47 13.87
N LYS A 119 -6.93 -5.72 14.94
CA LYS A 119 -7.82 -5.55 16.08
C LYS A 119 -9.17 -4.95 15.68
N ALA A 120 -9.16 -3.85 14.90
CA ALA A 120 -10.36 -3.18 14.44
C ALA A 120 -11.21 -4.07 13.52
N LEU A 121 -10.58 -4.83 12.62
CA LEU A 121 -11.27 -5.82 11.78
C LEU A 121 -12.01 -6.86 12.62
N ARG A 122 -11.37 -7.39 13.67
CA ARG A 122 -11.99 -8.37 14.57
C ARG A 122 -13.13 -7.77 15.38
N GLU A 123 -13.06 -6.50 15.73
CA GLU A 123 -14.12 -5.78 16.44
C GLU A 123 -15.35 -5.52 15.55
N VAL A 124 -15.12 -5.11 14.31
CA VAL A 124 -16.20 -4.74 13.37
C VAL A 124 -16.84 -5.98 12.74
N LEU A 125 -16.02 -6.92 12.26
CA LEU A 125 -16.49 -8.08 11.49
C LEU A 125 -16.72 -9.29 12.38
N GLY A 126 -15.96 -9.45 13.46
CA GLY A 126 -16.06 -10.56 14.40
C GLY A 126 -14.77 -11.39 14.55
N ALA A 127 -14.78 -12.29 15.54
CA ALA A 127 -13.59 -13.05 15.95
C ALA A 127 -13.09 -14.08 14.92
N HIS A 128 -13.86 -14.36 13.85
CA HIS A 128 -13.48 -15.26 12.76
C HIS A 128 -12.44 -14.67 11.81
N VAL A 129 -12.21 -13.35 11.87
CA VAL A 129 -11.13 -12.69 11.12
C VAL A 129 -9.80 -13.24 11.61
N GLN A 130 -9.07 -13.87 10.70
CA GLN A 130 -7.72 -14.39 10.89
C GLN A 130 -6.83 -13.91 9.75
N GLN A 131 -5.60 -13.52 10.06
CA GLN A 131 -4.59 -13.22 9.05
C GLN A 131 -4.36 -14.43 8.13
N LYS A 132 -4.30 -14.16 6.82
CA LYS A 132 -3.96 -15.10 5.74
C LYS A 132 -2.72 -14.66 4.95
N GLY A 133 -2.26 -13.44 5.15
CA GLY A 133 -1.07 -12.88 4.52
C GLY A 133 -0.82 -11.46 5.01
N SER A 134 0.43 -11.03 5.03
CA SER A 134 0.81 -9.67 5.39
C SER A 134 2.01 -9.22 4.56
N LEU A 135 2.06 -7.93 4.22
CA LEU A 135 3.23 -7.23 3.70
C LEU A 135 3.24 -5.85 4.37
N VAL A 136 4.40 -5.46 4.87
CA VAL A 136 4.64 -4.18 5.51
C VAL A 136 5.97 -3.64 4.99
N ASP A 137 5.89 -2.57 4.22
CA ASP A 137 7.05 -1.86 3.68
C ASP A 137 6.98 -0.35 4.01
N ALA A 138 7.92 0.42 3.47
CA ALA A 138 8.01 1.86 3.74
C ALA A 138 6.88 2.67 3.07
N ASP A 139 6.17 2.09 2.10
CA ASP A 139 5.15 2.76 1.31
C ASP A 139 3.73 2.37 1.74
N LYS A 140 3.50 1.13 2.19
CA LYS A 140 2.18 0.66 2.61
C LYS A 140 2.22 -0.57 3.53
N THR A 141 1.04 -0.87 4.07
CA THR A 141 0.69 -2.20 4.59
C THR A 141 -0.39 -2.85 3.73
N ARG A 142 -0.29 -4.17 3.57
CA ARG A 142 -1.27 -5.02 2.90
C ARG A 142 -1.60 -6.18 3.83
N PHE A 143 -2.86 -6.27 4.23
CA PHE A 143 -3.34 -7.25 5.19
C PHE A 143 -4.42 -8.13 4.56
N ASP A 144 -4.13 -9.43 4.45
CA ASP A 144 -5.06 -10.43 3.94
C ASP A 144 -5.70 -11.17 5.10
N PHE A 145 -7.03 -11.33 5.08
CA PHE A 145 -7.78 -11.90 6.18
C PHE A 145 -8.95 -12.76 5.73
N SER A 146 -9.35 -13.72 6.59
CA SER A 146 -10.52 -14.56 6.34
C SER A 146 -11.82 -13.80 6.53
N HIS A 147 -12.56 -13.62 5.44
CA HIS A 147 -13.90 -13.06 5.43
C HIS A 147 -14.60 -13.40 4.09
N SER A 148 -15.89 -13.76 4.13
CA SER A 148 -16.61 -14.30 2.96
C SER A 148 -17.22 -13.23 2.05
N SER A 149 -17.56 -12.06 2.59
CA SER A 149 -18.22 -10.95 1.88
C SER A 149 -17.25 -9.80 1.58
N ALA A 150 -17.62 -8.94 0.63
CA ALA A 150 -16.98 -7.63 0.53
C ALA A 150 -17.42 -6.76 1.72
N LEU A 151 -16.52 -5.90 2.19
CA LEU A 151 -16.85 -4.95 3.25
C LEU A 151 -17.73 -3.84 2.68
N THR A 152 -18.68 -3.36 3.48
CA THR A 152 -19.46 -2.17 3.11
C THR A 152 -18.63 -0.90 3.30
N ALA A 153 -19.06 0.20 2.68
CA ALA A 153 -18.43 1.49 2.87
C ALA A 153 -18.47 1.95 4.35
N GLU A 154 -19.56 1.64 5.07
CA GLU A 154 -19.68 1.94 6.50
C GLU A 154 -18.71 1.11 7.36
N GLU A 155 -18.53 -0.18 7.04
CA GLU A 155 -17.57 -1.04 7.74
C GLU A 155 -16.14 -0.55 7.56
N ILE A 156 -15.73 -0.22 6.32
CA ILE A 156 -14.41 0.35 6.01
C ILE A 156 -14.20 1.66 6.80
N ALA A 157 -15.18 2.56 6.78
CA ALA A 157 -15.11 3.82 7.50
C ALA A 157 -15.01 3.62 9.01
N ARG A 158 -15.75 2.65 9.58
CA ARG A 158 -15.69 2.31 11.00
C ARG A 158 -14.34 1.73 11.40
N ILE A 159 -13.77 0.83 10.59
CA ILE A 159 -12.44 0.26 10.84
C ILE A 159 -11.39 1.38 10.84
N GLU A 160 -11.39 2.25 9.82
CA GLU A 160 -10.45 3.37 9.74
C GLU A 160 -10.59 4.32 10.94
N ALA A 161 -11.82 4.60 11.39
CA ALA A 161 -12.08 5.44 12.55
C ALA A 161 -11.56 4.83 13.86
N LEU A 162 -11.74 3.53 14.07
CA LEU A 162 -11.22 2.82 15.26
C LEU A 162 -9.70 2.86 15.32
N VAL A 163 -9.03 2.59 14.19
CA VAL A 163 -7.55 2.65 14.12
C VAL A 163 -7.05 4.06 14.44
N ASN A 164 -7.65 5.09 13.84
CA ASN A 164 -7.24 6.48 14.11
C ASN A 164 -7.57 6.91 15.56
N ALA A 165 -8.61 6.38 16.20
CA ALA A 165 -8.90 6.65 17.61
C ALA A 165 -7.80 6.08 18.53
N GLU A 166 -7.30 4.87 18.27
CA GLU A 166 -6.18 4.26 19.00
C GLU A 166 -4.86 5.04 18.80
N ILE A 167 -4.64 5.55 17.59
CA ILE A 167 -3.50 6.42 17.27
C ILE A 167 -3.58 7.71 18.09
N LEU A 168 -4.73 8.38 18.08
CA LEU A 168 -4.96 9.63 18.82
C LEU A 168 -4.87 9.45 20.34
N ALA A 169 -5.19 8.27 20.86
CA ALA A 169 -5.02 7.94 22.27
C ALA A 169 -3.54 7.91 22.70
N ASN A 170 -2.60 7.79 21.75
CA ASN A 170 -1.16 7.89 21.93
C ASN A 170 -0.62 7.03 23.09
N GLN A 171 -1.06 5.78 23.17
CA GLN A 171 -0.63 4.84 24.22
C GLN A 171 0.81 4.35 23.98
N PRO A 172 1.61 4.11 25.02
CA PRO A 172 2.94 3.54 24.86
C PRO A 172 2.87 2.10 24.36
N THR A 173 3.75 1.76 23.41
CA THR A 173 3.97 0.37 22.99
C THR A 173 4.71 -0.37 24.09
N GLN A 174 4.22 -1.54 24.50
CA GLN A 174 4.88 -2.37 25.50
C GLN A 174 5.35 -3.68 24.88
N MET A 175 6.62 -4.03 25.15
CA MET A 175 7.23 -5.27 24.70
C MET A 175 7.59 -6.12 25.91
N ARG A 176 7.25 -7.41 25.84
CA ARG A 176 7.63 -8.41 26.85
C ARG A 176 8.13 -9.67 26.16
N ILE A 177 9.18 -10.25 26.71
CA ILE A 177 9.67 -11.59 26.35
C ILE A 177 9.16 -12.54 27.43
N MET A 178 8.38 -13.55 27.05
CA MET A 178 7.75 -14.47 27.99
C MET A 178 7.60 -15.88 27.39
N PRO A 179 7.40 -16.92 28.22
CA PRO A 179 7.08 -18.25 27.75
C PRO A 179 5.81 -18.27 26.88
N LEU A 180 5.80 -19.15 25.87
CA LEU A 180 4.68 -19.26 24.93
C LEU A 180 3.33 -19.53 25.62
N ASP A 181 3.33 -20.34 26.67
CA ASP A 181 2.10 -20.66 27.40
C ASP A 181 1.57 -19.47 28.21
N GLU A 182 2.45 -18.63 28.78
CA GLU A 182 2.05 -17.38 29.43
C GLU A 182 1.50 -16.37 28.41
N ALA A 183 2.14 -16.28 27.23
CA ALA A 183 1.65 -15.44 26.14
C ALA A 183 0.23 -15.83 25.71
N ARG A 184 -0.06 -17.13 25.58
CA ARG A 184 -1.41 -17.64 25.30
C ARG A 184 -2.42 -17.25 26.37
N GLN A 185 -2.05 -17.39 27.66
CA GLN A 185 -2.92 -17.03 28.78
C GLN A 185 -3.18 -15.52 28.85
N SER A 186 -2.24 -14.68 28.38
CA SER A 186 -2.39 -13.22 28.33
C SER A 186 -3.41 -12.71 27.30
N GLY A 187 -4.00 -13.62 26.51
CA GLY A 187 -4.94 -13.30 25.43
C GLY A 187 -4.26 -12.80 24.16
N ALA A 188 -2.95 -12.98 24.03
CA ALA A 188 -2.21 -12.54 22.85
C ALA A 188 -2.64 -13.33 21.61
N VAL A 189 -2.91 -12.60 20.52
CA VAL A 189 -3.23 -13.23 19.24
C VAL A 189 -1.95 -13.84 18.66
N MET A 190 -2.04 -15.13 18.34
CA MET A 190 -1.01 -15.85 17.60
C MET A 190 -1.33 -15.77 16.12
N LEU A 191 -0.32 -15.42 15.32
CA LEU A 191 -0.42 -15.43 13.86
C LEU A 191 -0.50 -16.88 13.35
N PHE A 192 -1.43 -17.10 12.43
CA PHE A 192 -1.72 -18.41 11.85
C PHE A 192 -0.57 -18.86 10.94
N GLY A 193 -0.14 -20.12 11.08
CA GLY A 193 0.90 -20.73 10.23
C GLY A 193 2.33 -20.55 10.70
N GLU A 194 2.56 -19.75 11.75
CA GLU A 194 3.89 -19.50 12.30
C GLU A 194 4.34 -20.59 13.29
N LYS A 195 5.64 -20.89 13.29
CA LYS A 195 6.28 -21.73 14.31
C LYS A 195 6.89 -20.82 15.38
N TYR A 196 6.51 -21.04 16.63
CA TYR A 196 7.00 -20.25 17.77
C TYR A 196 8.04 -21.04 18.56
N ALA A 197 9.06 -20.33 19.05
CA ALA A 197 9.99 -20.84 20.04
C ALA A 197 9.31 -20.92 21.43
N ASP A 198 9.98 -21.57 22.39
CA ASP A 198 9.48 -21.70 23.77
C ASP A 198 9.31 -20.34 24.47
N THR A 199 10.12 -19.36 24.06
CA THR A 199 10.04 -17.97 24.51
C THR A 199 9.68 -17.08 23.32
N VAL A 200 8.70 -16.21 23.51
CA VAL A 200 8.14 -15.35 22.45
C VAL A 200 8.13 -13.87 22.87
N ARG A 201 8.15 -13.00 21.86
CA ARG A 201 8.03 -11.56 22.02
C ARG A 201 6.56 -11.16 21.84
N VAL A 202 5.95 -10.62 22.89
CA VAL A 202 4.56 -10.15 22.93
C VAL A 202 4.54 -8.63 22.95
N LEU A 203 3.77 -8.05 22.03
CA LEU A 203 3.64 -6.61 21.85
C LEU A 203 2.23 -6.17 22.17
N ASP A 204 2.12 -5.14 23.02
CA ASP A 204 0.91 -4.35 23.18
C ASP A 204 1.05 -3.03 22.42
N ILE A 205 0.14 -2.77 21.49
CA ILE A 205 0.04 -1.52 20.71
C ILE A 205 -1.41 -1.05 20.82
N GLY A 206 -1.65 -0.01 21.63
CA GLY A 206 -3.02 0.39 21.97
C GLY A 206 -3.78 -0.76 22.62
N SER A 207 -4.98 -1.05 22.12
CA SER A 207 -5.77 -2.21 22.55
C SER A 207 -5.41 -3.55 21.87
N SER A 208 -4.42 -3.57 20.97
CA SER A 208 -3.94 -4.80 20.32
C SER A 208 -2.84 -5.48 21.14
N ARG A 209 -2.89 -6.81 21.22
CA ARG A 209 -1.89 -7.66 21.89
C ARG A 209 -1.58 -8.87 21.02
N GLU A 210 -0.37 -8.93 20.47
CA GLU A 210 0.01 -9.95 19.49
C GLU A 210 1.45 -10.44 19.68
N LEU A 211 1.75 -11.65 19.23
CA LEU A 211 3.14 -12.12 19.11
C LEU A 211 3.74 -11.50 17.85
N CYS A 212 4.78 -10.69 18.02
CA CYS A 212 5.43 -10.04 16.89
C CYS A 212 6.93 -9.87 17.12
N GLY A 213 7.72 -10.31 16.14
CA GLY A 213 9.16 -10.10 16.07
C GLY A 213 9.56 -8.86 15.27
N GLY A 214 8.62 -8.02 14.86
CA GLY A 214 8.89 -6.84 14.03
C GLY A 214 9.38 -5.61 14.79
N THR A 215 9.76 -4.58 14.05
CA THR A 215 10.06 -3.26 14.59
C THR A 215 8.79 -2.43 14.68
N HIS A 216 8.59 -1.70 15.78
CA HIS A 216 7.37 -0.96 16.06
C HIS A 216 7.66 0.42 16.63
N VAL A 217 6.75 1.34 16.40
CA VAL A 217 6.82 2.67 17.01
C VAL A 217 6.76 2.61 18.54
N SER A 218 7.30 3.61 19.21
CA SER A 218 7.33 3.69 20.68
C SER A 218 5.96 4.02 21.28
N ARG A 219 5.11 4.75 20.55
CA ARG A 219 3.73 5.05 20.96
C ARG A 219 2.78 5.02 19.77
N THR A 220 1.49 4.74 20.00
CA THR A 220 0.50 4.70 18.91
C THR A 220 0.38 6.03 18.16
N GLY A 221 0.66 7.18 18.80
CA GLY A 221 0.64 8.49 18.15
C GLY A 221 1.74 8.68 17.11
N ASP A 222 2.86 7.96 17.23
CA ASP A 222 3.99 8.05 16.29
C ASP A 222 3.65 7.46 14.90
N ILE A 223 2.55 6.69 14.81
CA ILE A 223 2.00 6.16 13.55
C ILE A 223 1.57 7.31 12.63
N GLY A 224 0.99 8.38 13.20
CA GLY A 224 0.35 9.45 12.44
C GLY A 224 -0.96 9.00 11.76
N LEU A 225 -1.44 9.78 10.79
CA LEU A 225 -2.71 9.48 10.09
C LEU A 225 -2.69 8.07 9.48
N PHE A 226 -3.74 7.28 9.71
CA PHE A 226 -3.97 6.02 9.03
C PHE A 226 -5.08 6.15 8.00
N LYS A 227 -4.88 5.60 6.79
CA LYS A 227 -5.86 5.63 5.70
C LYS A 227 -5.94 4.30 4.98
N ILE A 228 -7.14 3.76 4.83
CA ILE A 228 -7.41 2.62 3.95
C ILE A 228 -7.50 3.14 2.51
N THR A 229 -6.70 2.55 1.61
CA THR A 229 -6.65 2.94 0.20
C THR A 229 -7.48 2.03 -0.69
N SER A 230 -7.59 0.75 -0.33
CA SER A 230 -8.38 -0.21 -1.09
C SER A 230 -8.83 -1.41 -0.26
N GLU A 231 -9.93 -2.01 -0.70
CA GLU A 231 -10.47 -3.27 -0.20
C GLU A 231 -10.82 -4.14 -1.41
N SER A 232 -10.42 -5.42 -1.40
CA SER A 232 -10.63 -6.33 -2.53
C SER A 232 -10.64 -7.81 -2.12
N GLY A 233 -11.22 -8.67 -2.97
CA GLY A 233 -11.19 -10.12 -2.80
C GLY A 233 -10.01 -10.73 -3.53
N VAL A 234 -9.25 -11.60 -2.86
CA VAL A 234 -8.03 -12.23 -3.45
C VAL A 234 -8.19 -13.73 -3.68
N ALA A 235 -9.03 -14.39 -2.89
CA ALA A 235 -9.40 -15.79 -3.05
C ALA A 235 -10.77 -16.05 -2.40
N ALA A 236 -11.34 -17.24 -2.61
CA ALA A 236 -12.57 -17.62 -1.94
C ALA A 236 -12.40 -17.55 -0.42
N GLY A 237 -13.22 -16.73 0.25
CA GLY A 237 -13.17 -16.52 1.70
C GLY A 237 -11.98 -15.69 2.21
N VAL A 238 -11.22 -15.03 1.33
CA VAL A 238 -10.09 -14.17 1.69
C VAL A 238 -10.23 -12.78 1.07
N ARG A 239 -10.17 -11.76 1.94
CA ARG A 239 -10.20 -10.34 1.58
C ARG A 239 -8.84 -9.70 1.87
N ARG A 240 -8.57 -8.58 1.21
CA ARG A 240 -7.36 -7.78 1.33
C ARG A 240 -7.73 -6.33 1.60
N ILE A 241 -7.09 -5.75 2.60
CA ILE A 241 -7.02 -4.30 2.78
C ILE A 241 -5.60 -3.84 2.46
N GLU A 242 -5.49 -2.80 1.65
CA GLU A 242 -4.27 -1.99 1.60
C GLU A 242 -4.50 -0.66 2.32
N ALA A 243 -3.51 -0.26 3.10
CA ALA A 243 -3.56 0.96 3.87
C ALA A 243 -2.18 1.60 4.00
N ILE A 244 -2.18 2.89 4.32
CA ILE A 244 -0.99 3.73 4.44
C ILE A 244 -1.05 4.52 5.75
N ALA A 245 0.13 4.89 6.27
CA ALA A 245 0.27 5.61 7.53
C ALA A 245 1.25 6.78 7.44
N GLY A 246 1.16 7.70 8.39
CA GLY A 246 2.12 8.79 8.59
C GLY A 246 2.24 9.72 7.37
N GLU A 247 3.47 10.04 6.98
CA GLU A 247 3.76 10.95 5.86
C GLU A 247 3.17 10.47 4.53
N VAL A 248 3.12 9.16 4.29
CA VAL A 248 2.55 8.61 3.05
C VAL A 248 1.05 8.86 3.00
N ALA A 249 0.36 8.67 4.12
CA ALA A 249 -1.06 9.00 4.25
C ALA A 249 -1.33 10.51 4.09
N LEU A 250 -0.48 11.35 4.68
CA LEU A 250 -0.60 12.81 4.54
C LEU A 250 -0.43 13.25 3.08
N ALA A 251 0.57 12.72 2.38
CA ALA A 251 0.80 13.02 0.96
C ALA A 251 -0.38 12.55 0.09
N PHE A 252 -0.94 11.37 0.37
CA PHE A 252 -2.12 10.85 -0.30
C PHE A 252 -3.34 11.77 -0.12
N VAL A 253 -3.64 12.19 1.12
CA VAL A 253 -4.77 13.10 1.39
C VAL A 253 -4.57 14.46 0.72
N ALA A 254 -3.36 15.01 0.76
CA ALA A 254 -3.04 16.27 0.09
C ALA A 254 -3.25 16.18 -1.43
N ALA A 255 -2.83 15.08 -2.07
CA ALA A 255 -3.06 14.83 -3.50
C ALA A 255 -4.55 14.72 -3.83
N GLN A 256 -5.32 13.99 -3.02
CA GLN A 256 -6.78 13.87 -3.19
C GLN A 256 -7.50 15.22 -3.04
N GLN A 257 -7.08 16.03 -2.07
CA GLN A 257 -7.63 17.37 -1.87
C GLN A 257 -7.31 18.29 -3.07
N ALA A 258 -6.08 18.24 -3.59
CA ALA A 258 -5.69 19.00 -4.77
C ALA A 258 -6.53 18.62 -6.00
N LEU A 259 -6.76 17.33 -6.22
CA LEU A 259 -7.61 16.82 -7.31
C LEU A 259 -9.06 17.30 -7.17
N LEU A 260 -9.63 17.28 -5.97
CA LEU A 260 -10.99 17.77 -5.71
C LEU A 260 -11.10 19.28 -5.96
N MET A 261 -10.11 20.06 -5.51
CA MET A 261 -10.04 21.51 -5.75
C MET A 261 -9.92 21.84 -7.25
N GLN A 262 -9.10 21.09 -7.98
CA GLN A 262 -8.97 21.24 -9.43
C GLN A 262 -10.29 20.92 -10.14
N SER A 263 -10.97 19.84 -9.73
CA SER A 263 -12.28 19.44 -10.28
C SER A 263 -13.33 20.52 -10.03
N ALA A 264 -13.39 21.07 -8.82
CA ALA A 264 -14.29 22.17 -8.48
C ALA A 264 -14.03 23.41 -9.34
N THR A 265 -12.76 23.74 -9.58
CA THR A 265 -12.34 24.85 -10.44
C THR A 265 -12.81 24.65 -11.89
N LEU A 266 -12.59 23.47 -12.47
CA LEU A 266 -13.02 23.14 -13.83
C LEU A 266 -14.54 23.20 -14.00
N LEU A 267 -15.27 22.77 -12.97
CA LEU A 267 -16.74 22.78 -12.93
C LEU A 267 -17.33 24.13 -12.55
N LYS A 268 -16.48 25.11 -12.19
CA LYS A 268 -16.85 26.44 -11.69
C LYS A 268 -17.79 26.34 -10.49
N THR A 269 -17.44 25.52 -9.52
CA THR A 269 -18.23 25.24 -8.32
C THR A 269 -17.35 25.10 -7.07
N THR A 270 -17.93 24.81 -5.91
CA THR A 270 -17.17 24.52 -4.69
C THR A 270 -16.91 23.01 -4.54
N PRO A 271 -15.87 22.57 -3.83
CA PRO A 271 -15.61 21.14 -3.58
C PRO A 271 -16.84 20.35 -3.11
N THR A 272 -17.64 20.94 -2.22
CA THR A 272 -18.85 20.33 -1.66
C THR A 272 -19.94 20.15 -2.71
N ASP A 273 -20.02 21.05 -3.68
CA ASP A 273 -21.06 21.07 -4.72
C ASP A 273 -20.66 20.29 -5.99
N VAL A 274 -19.43 19.78 -6.08
CA VAL A 274 -18.94 19.01 -7.23
C VAL A 274 -19.91 17.88 -7.65
N PRO A 275 -20.42 17.02 -6.74
CA PRO A 275 -21.35 15.95 -7.14
C PRO A 275 -22.64 16.48 -7.75
N ALA A 276 -23.23 17.51 -7.15
CA ALA A 276 -24.46 18.13 -7.65
C ALA A 276 -24.23 18.79 -9.02
N ARG A 277 -23.08 19.44 -9.20
CA ARG A 277 -22.71 20.06 -10.48
C ARG A 277 -22.50 19.04 -11.59
N ILE A 278 -21.89 17.90 -11.28
CA ILE A 278 -21.75 16.78 -12.21
C ILE A 278 -23.13 16.25 -12.63
N ALA A 279 -24.04 16.02 -11.68
CA ALA A 279 -25.39 15.55 -11.99
C ALA A 279 -26.15 16.53 -12.92
N GLN A 280 -26.07 17.84 -12.63
CA GLN A 280 -26.64 18.87 -13.49
C GLN A 280 -26.07 18.84 -14.92
N LEU A 281 -24.75 18.71 -15.06
CA LEU A 281 -24.11 18.62 -16.39
C LEU A 281 -24.54 17.35 -17.14
N GLN A 282 -24.66 16.22 -16.45
CA GLN A 282 -25.15 14.97 -17.06
C GLN A 282 -26.59 15.09 -17.55
N ASP A 283 -27.47 15.76 -16.80
CA ASP A 283 -28.85 15.99 -17.22
C ASP A 283 -28.95 17.00 -18.37
N GLN A 284 -28.12 18.05 -18.35
CA GLN A 284 -27.99 18.99 -19.47
C GLN A 284 -27.51 18.29 -20.74
N LEU A 285 -26.51 17.39 -20.65
CA LEU A 285 -26.05 16.60 -21.80
C LEU A 285 -27.16 15.73 -22.37
N LYS A 286 -27.95 15.05 -21.53
CA LYS A 286 -29.11 14.27 -21.98
C LYS A 286 -30.20 15.14 -22.63
N SER A 287 -30.42 16.36 -22.14
CA SER A 287 -31.39 17.29 -22.73
C SER A 287 -30.93 17.79 -24.09
N LEU A 288 -29.66 18.21 -24.20
CA LEU A 288 -29.07 18.68 -25.44
C LEU A 288 -29.05 17.59 -26.51
N ASP A 289 -28.79 16.34 -26.15
CA ASP A 289 -28.83 15.20 -27.06
C ASP A 289 -30.25 14.97 -27.65
N ARG A 290 -31.28 15.13 -26.82
CA ARG A 290 -32.70 15.08 -27.26
C ARG A 290 -33.07 16.26 -28.15
N GLU A 291 -32.58 17.45 -27.83
CA GLU A 291 -32.82 18.65 -28.65
C GLU A 291 -32.11 18.56 -30.00
N LEU A 292 -30.87 18.08 -30.02
CA LEU A 292 -30.11 17.82 -31.24
C LEU A 292 -30.84 16.81 -32.12
N SER A 293 -31.31 15.70 -31.55
CA SER A 293 -32.10 14.71 -32.26
C SER A 293 -33.36 15.32 -32.89
N ARG A 294 -34.11 16.14 -32.13
CA ARG A 294 -35.30 16.84 -32.63
C ARG A 294 -34.98 17.86 -33.72
N ALA A 295 -33.88 18.60 -33.58
CA ALA A 295 -33.44 19.58 -34.58
C ALA A 295 -33.05 18.88 -35.89
N THR A 296 -32.30 17.78 -35.80
CA THR A 296 -31.93 16.93 -36.94
C THR A 296 -33.18 16.38 -37.64
N SER A 297 -34.16 15.84 -36.90
CA SER A 297 -35.41 15.35 -37.49
C SER A 297 -36.21 16.47 -38.18
N ARG A 298 -36.25 17.68 -37.60
CA ARG A 298 -36.92 18.83 -38.23
C ARG A 298 -36.22 19.29 -39.51
N LEU A 299 -34.88 19.31 -39.50
CA LEU A 299 -34.09 19.68 -40.68
C LEU A 299 -34.29 18.65 -41.80
N ALA A 300 -34.33 17.36 -41.46
CA ALA A 300 -34.67 16.28 -42.39
C ALA A 300 -36.06 16.47 -43.02
N ALA A 301 -37.06 16.79 -42.19
CA ALA A 301 -38.43 17.00 -42.64
C ALA A 301 -38.57 18.25 -43.53
N SER A 302 -37.87 19.35 -43.23
CA SER A 302 -37.92 20.55 -44.07
C SER A 302 -37.24 20.33 -45.42
N GLN A 303 -36.11 19.60 -45.45
CA GLN A 303 -35.50 19.17 -46.69
C GLN A 303 -36.45 18.28 -47.51
N GLY A 304 -37.18 17.36 -46.86
CA GLY A 304 -38.22 16.56 -47.53
C GLY A 304 -39.35 17.39 -48.14
N GLY A 305 -39.81 18.44 -47.43
CA GLY A 305 -40.82 19.38 -47.91
C GLY A 305 -40.36 20.23 -49.10
N ASP A 306 -39.13 20.74 -49.04
CA ASP A 306 -38.52 21.48 -50.16
C ASP A 306 -38.27 20.55 -51.37
N LEU A 307 -37.88 19.31 -51.14
CA LEU A 307 -37.68 18.33 -52.20
C LEU A 307 -39.01 17.91 -52.85
N ALA A 308 -40.09 17.77 -52.08
CA ALA A 308 -41.42 17.48 -52.64
C ALA A 308 -41.89 18.58 -53.61
N SER A 309 -41.48 19.83 -53.41
CA SER A 309 -41.77 20.93 -54.34
C SER A 309 -41.00 20.83 -55.67
N GLN A 310 -39.94 20.01 -55.72
CA GLN A 310 -39.15 19.72 -56.92
C GLN A 310 -39.63 18.47 -57.67
N ALA A 311 -40.71 17.82 -57.21
CA ALA A 311 -41.29 16.67 -57.88
C ALA A 311 -41.86 17.07 -59.25
N VAL A 312 -41.61 16.24 -60.25
CA VAL A 312 -42.10 16.40 -61.62
C VAL A 312 -43.15 15.35 -61.95
N THR A 313 -44.20 15.76 -62.68
CA THR A 313 -45.29 14.86 -63.08
C THR A 313 -44.92 14.08 -64.33
N VAL A 314 -45.01 12.75 -64.26
CA VAL A 314 -44.78 11.82 -65.37
C VAL A 314 -45.95 10.83 -65.41
N ALA A 315 -46.73 10.84 -66.50
CA ALA A 315 -47.89 9.95 -66.69
C ALA A 315 -48.85 9.94 -65.47
N ASP A 316 -49.24 11.13 -65.00
CA ASP A 316 -50.11 11.36 -63.84
C ASP A 316 -49.55 10.92 -62.47
N VAL A 317 -48.26 10.59 -62.39
CA VAL A 317 -47.56 10.27 -61.14
C VAL A 317 -46.50 11.33 -60.83
N GLN A 318 -46.44 11.78 -59.57
CA GLN A 318 -45.37 12.67 -59.11
C GLN A 318 -44.09 11.86 -58.84
N VAL A 319 -43.00 12.24 -59.50
CA VAL A 319 -41.69 11.58 -59.38
C VAL A 319 -40.67 12.58 -58.87
N LEU A 320 -39.94 12.19 -57.83
CA LEU A 320 -38.85 12.96 -57.24
C LEU A 320 -37.61 12.08 -57.12
N ALA A 321 -36.48 12.57 -57.63
CA ALA A 321 -35.17 11.97 -57.45
C ALA A 321 -34.20 13.05 -56.97
N ALA A 322 -33.78 12.97 -55.71
CA ALA A 322 -32.84 13.91 -55.12
C ALA A 322 -31.83 13.19 -54.25
N ARG A 323 -30.60 13.70 -54.24
CA ARG A 323 -29.54 13.25 -53.34
C ARG A 323 -29.57 14.10 -52.08
N VAL A 324 -29.71 13.45 -50.94
CA VAL A 324 -29.68 14.11 -49.63
C VAL A 324 -28.49 13.58 -48.84
N ASP A 325 -27.55 14.45 -48.51
CA ASP A 325 -26.34 14.11 -47.77
C ASP A 325 -26.57 14.36 -46.26
N GLY A 326 -26.09 13.46 -45.39
CA GLY A 326 -26.10 13.65 -43.93
C GLY A 326 -27.32 13.15 -43.16
N LEU A 327 -28.22 12.38 -43.80
CA LEU A 327 -29.31 11.67 -43.11
C LEU A 327 -28.93 10.21 -42.85
N ASP A 328 -29.03 9.79 -41.59
CA ASP A 328 -28.87 8.39 -41.21
C ASP A 328 -30.15 7.62 -41.56
N ALA A 329 -30.02 6.43 -42.15
CA ALA A 329 -31.11 5.71 -42.84
C ALA A 329 -32.25 5.20 -41.92
N LYS A 330 -32.23 5.56 -40.64
CA LYS A 330 -33.18 5.13 -39.59
C LYS A 330 -33.99 6.26 -38.95
N SER A 331 -33.91 7.49 -39.45
CA SER A 331 -34.75 8.61 -38.97
C SER A 331 -36.14 8.61 -39.60
#